data_AF-A0A9D4TH61-F1
#
_entry.id   AF-A0A9D4TH61-F1
#
_cell.length_a   1.000
_cell.length_b   1.000
_cell.length_c   1.000
_cell.angle_alpha   90.00
_cell.angle_beta   90.00
_cell.angle_gamma   90.00
#
_symmetry.space_group_name_H-M   'P 1'
#
loop_
_entity.id
_entity.type
_entity.pdbx_description
1 polymer ?
#
loop_
_entity_poly.entity_id
_entity_poly.type
_entity_poly.pdbx_seq_one_letter_code
_entity_poly.pdbx_strand_id
1 'polypeptide(L)'
;MKRACIVHDWVNLVLVPIIGLMTIAGLSGQLDPSHVTHAFLAYVLGDFVWVALQPEAVPSLPTVILAHHVVTFVLLCVPLRHPHLHWYTCVDGLVELNTFFLIARRQWHSRAARKLFSWLYWSSFLTMRMVLYPLMVPIFLREMRAVEKAAWWETLACVGSQVILCGFNVVLLALSIMNWRKRRTRDDRKHAAASPQGKAAYLPTSHGGSTATGLKRRGTDTGASLTLEARSA
;
A
#
# COMPACT_ATOMS: atom_id res chain seq x y z
N MET A 1 -2.70 -14.30 3.28
CA MET A 1 -2.51 -13.50 2.04
C MET A 1 -2.63 -14.45 0.87
N LYS A 2 -3.12 -13.98 -0.29
CA LYS A 2 -3.16 -14.81 -1.51
C LYS A 2 -1.73 -15.15 -1.96
N ARG A 3 -1.52 -16.31 -2.59
CA ARG A 3 -0.19 -16.75 -3.07
C ARG A 3 0.44 -15.72 -4.02
N ALA A 4 -0.35 -15.18 -4.95
CA ALA A 4 0.05 -14.11 -5.87
C ALA A 4 0.69 -12.92 -5.14
N CYS A 5 0.05 -12.44 -4.08
CA CYS A 5 0.53 -11.31 -3.29
C CYS A 5 1.82 -11.61 -2.53
N ILE A 6 2.00 -12.85 -2.08
CA ILE A 6 3.26 -13.28 -1.44
C ILE A 6 4.40 -13.27 -2.45
N VAL A 7 4.18 -13.82 -3.66
CA VAL A 7 5.20 -13.86 -4.72
C VAL A 7 5.59 -12.45 -5.16
N HIS A 8 4.61 -11.59 -5.41
CA HIS A 8 4.82 -10.18 -5.75
C HIS A 8 5.61 -9.43 -4.68
N ASP A 9 5.21 -9.58 -3.40
CA ASP A 9 5.94 -8.98 -2.28
C ASP A 9 7.39 -9.48 -2.20
N TRP A 10 7.67 -10.77 -2.44
CA TRP A 10 9.02 -11.32 -2.42
C TRP A 10 9.91 -10.77 -3.54
N VAL A 11 9.37 -10.64 -4.75
CA VAL A 11 10.10 -10.02 -5.87
C VAL A 11 10.42 -8.57 -5.53
N ASN A 12 9.44 -7.82 -5.02
CA ASN A 12 9.65 -6.43 -4.64
C ASN A 12 10.58 -6.27 -3.43
N LEU A 13 10.65 -7.24 -2.51
CA LEU A 13 11.68 -7.24 -1.44
C LEU A 13 13.11 -7.31 -1.97
N VAL A 14 13.32 -7.73 -3.22
CA VAL A 14 14.63 -7.76 -3.86
C VAL A 14 14.82 -6.54 -4.77
N LEU A 15 13.85 -6.26 -5.65
CA LEU A 15 13.96 -5.19 -6.64
C LEU A 15 13.93 -3.79 -6.01
N VAL A 16 13.04 -3.56 -5.05
CA VAL A 16 12.84 -2.23 -4.44
C VAL A 16 14.10 -1.77 -3.69
N PRO A 17 14.78 -2.60 -2.88
CA PRO A 17 16.08 -2.23 -2.31
C PRO A 17 17.15 -1.91 -3.34
N ILE A 18 17.22 -2.65 -4.46
CA ILE A 18 18.20 -2.37 -5.53
C ILE A 18 17.94 -0.98 -6.10
N ILE A 19 16.69 -0.67 -6.43
CA ILE A 19 16.30 0.65 -6.95
C ILE A 19 16.56 1.74 -5.90
N GLY A 20 16.25 1.48 -4.62
CA GLY A 20 16.54 2.40 -3.52
C GLY A 20 18.04 2.68 -3.33
N LEU A 21 18.89 1.66 -3.50
CA LEU A 21 20.36 1.84 -3.47
C LEU A 21 20.85 2.61 -4.69
N MET A 22 20.34 2.31 -5.89
CA MET A 22 20.65 3.09 -7.10
C MET A 22 20.25 4.55 -6.93
N THR A 23 19.13 4.82 -6.27
CA THR A 23 18.64 6.17 -5.96
C THR A 23 19.62 6.91 -5.05
N ILE A 24 20.10 6.27 -3.98
CA ILE A 24 21.11 6.85 -3.08
C ILE A 24 22.45 7.05 -3.80
N ALA A 25 22.86 6.09 -4.65
CA ALA A 25 24.06 6.21 -5.47
C ALA A 25 23.94 7.39 -6.47
N GLY A 26 22.76 7.57 -7.07
CA GLY A 26 22.42 8.72 -7.90
C GLY A 26 22.56 10.03 -7.13
N LEU A 27 21.94 10.13 -5.95
CA LEU A 27 22.01 11.31 -5.07
C LEU A 27 23.39 11.59 -4.47
N SER A 28 24.31 10.63 -4.49
CA SER A 28 25.67 10.82 -4.01
C SER A 28 26.67 11.07 -5.13
N GLY A 29 26.21 11.09 -6.39
CA GLY A 29 27.07 11.24 -7.57
C GLY A 29 27.89 10.00 -7.91
N GLN A 30 27.63 8.86 -7.27
CA GLN A 30 28.30 7.58 -7.55
C GLN A 30 27.72 6.87 -8.77
N LEU A 31 26.48 7.20 -9.14
CA LEU A 31 25.78 6.67 -10.31
C LEU A 31 25.19 7.86 -11.08
N ASP A 32 25.26 7.83 -12.41
CA ASP A 32 24.55 8.84 -13.21
C ASP A 32 23.03 8.68 -12.99
N PRO A 33 22.32 9.73 -12.53
CA PRO A 33 20.88 9.73 -12.30
C PRO A 33 20.04 9.23 -13.48
N SER A 34 20.53 9.35 -14.72
CA SER A 34 19.84 8.83 -15.90
C SER A 34 19.58 7.32 -15.79
N HIS A 35 20.52 6.54 -15.26
CA HIS A 35 20.35 5.10 -15.05
C HIS A 35 19.23 4.79 -14.04
N VAL A 36 19.08 5.65 -13.03
CA VAL A 36 17.99 5.53 -12.04
C VAL A 36 16.65 5.75 -12.72
N THR A 37 16.52 6.77 -13.58
CA THR A 37 15.29 7.00 -14.35
C THR A 37 14.93 5.81 -15.23
N HIS A 38 15.88 5.27 -16.00
CA HIS A 38 15.61 4.12 -16.87
C HIS A 38 15.23 2.87 -16.07
N ALA A 39 15.90 2.61 -14.95
CA ALA A 39 15.58 1.49 -14.07
C ALA A 39 14.17 1.62 -13.46
N PHE A 40 13.80 2.81 -12.98
CA PHE A 40 12.45 3.09 -12.48
C PHE A 40 11.39 2.91 -13.56
N LEU A 41 11.64 3.39 -14.77
CA LEU A 41 10.70 3.29 -15.87
C LEU A 41 10.45 1.82 -16.26
N ALA A 42 11.52 1.02 -16.34
CA ALA A 42 11.42 -0.42 -16.56
C ALA A 42 10.66 -1.14 -15.43
N TYR A 43 10.96 -0.81 -14.17
CA TYR A 43 10.28 -1.37 -13.00
C TYR A 43 8.79 -1.04 -12.98
N VAL A 44 8.43 0.23 -13.14
CA VAL A 44 7.03 0.69 -13.14
C VAL A 44 6.23 0.06 -14.27
N LEU A 45 6.80 -0.08 -15.47
CA LEU A 45 6.15 -0.77 -16.58
C LEU A 45 5.96 -2.26 -16.30
N GLY A 46 6.99 -2.93 -15.79
CA GLY A 46 6.91 -4.35 -15.42
C GLY A 46 5.85 -4.61 -14.35
N ASP A 47 5.84 -3.78 -13.29
CA ASP A 47 4.88 -3.89 -12.20
C ASP A 47 3.45 -3.57 -12.67
N PHE A 48 3.28 -2.56 -13.53
CA PHE A 48 1.99 -2.26 -14.15
C PHE A 48 1.43 -3.45 -14.92
N VAL A 49 2.23 -4.06 -15.80
CA VAL A 49 1.81 -5.24 -16.58
C VAL A 49 1.47 -6.40 -15.66
N TRP A 50 2.28 -6.65 -14.63
CA TRP A 50 2.00 -7.70 -13.65
C TRP A 50 0.66 -7.47 -12.94
N VAL A 51 0.46 -6.30 -12.33
CA VAL A 51 -0.77 -6.00 -11.58
C VAL A 51 -2.00 -5.97 -12.48
N ALA A 52 -1.85 -5.56 -13.75
CA ALA A 52 -2.94 -5.58 -14.73
C ALA A 52 -3.38 -7.01 -15.08
N LEU A 53 -2.42 -7.94 -15.23
CA LEU A 53 -2.69 -9.34 -15.52
C LEU A 53 -3.11 -10.15 -14.29
N GLN A 54 -2.64 -9.75 -13.10
CA GLN A 54 -2.91 -10.45 -11.84
C GLN A 54 -3.26 -9.46 -10.71
N PRO A 55 -4.50 -8.92 -10.69
CA PRO A 55 -4.92 -7.96 -9.68
C PRO A 55 -4.85 -8.48 -8.23
N GLU A 56 -4.84 -9.79 -8.02
CA GLU A 56 -4.65 -10.43 -6.72
C GLU A 56 -3.23 -10.33 -6.15
N ALA A 57 -2.25 -9.87 -6.95
CA ALA A 57 -0.90 -9.60 -6.52
C ALA A 57 -0.84 -8.48 -5.47
N VAL A 58 -1.83 -7.59 -5.45
CA VAL A 58 -1.92 -6.51 -4.47
C VAL A 58 -3.05 -6.75 -3.46
N PRO A 59 -2.84 -6.43 -2.17
CA PRO A 59 -3.79 -6.78 -1.12
C PRO A 59 -5.09 -5.98 -1.16
N SER A 60 -5.07 -4.78 -1.75
CA SER A 60 -6.24 -3.90 -1.85
C SER A 60 -6.06 -2.84 -2.94
N LEU A 61 -7.16 -2.47 -3.60
CA LEU A 61 -7.26 -1.34 -4.56
C LEU A 61 -6.30 -1.43 -5.77
N PRO A 62 -6.31 -2.53 -6.55
CA PRO A 62 -5.46 -2.67 -7.73
C PRO A 62 -5.63 -1.53 -8.73
N THR A 63 -6.85 -1.05 -8.95
CA THR A 63 -7.13 0.07 -9.86
C THR A 63 -6.42 1.37 -9.45
N VAL A 64 -6.30 1.64 -8.14
CA VAL A 64 -5.60 2.82 -7.63
C VAL A 64 -4.10 2.70 -7.87
N ILE A 65 -3.54 1.50 -7.70
CA ILE A 65 -2.12 1.21 -7.96
C ILE A 65 -1.81 1.34 -9.45
N LEU A 66 -2.66 0.80 -10.32
CA LEU A 66 -2.53 0.96 -11.78
C LEU A 66 -2.59 2.43 -12.20
N ALA A 67 -3.53 3.21 -11.67
CA ALA A 67 -3.61 4.65 -11.94
C ALA A 67 -2.35 5.39 -11.46
N HIS A 68 -1.83 5.02 -10.29
CA HIS A 68 -0.56 5.55 -9.78
C HIS A 68 0.59 5.24 -10.74
N HIS A 69 0.74 4.01 -11.23
CA HIS A 69 1.79 3.65 -12.19
C HIS A 69 1.69 4.43 -13.50
N VAL A 70 0.49 4.66 -14.03
CA VAL A 70 0.30 5.49 -15.22
C VAL A 70 0.80 6.91 -14.98
N VAL A 71 0.44 7.52 -13.85
CA VAL A 71 0.87 8.88 -13.50
C VAL A 71 2.39 8.93 -13.26
N THR A 72 2.96 7.97 -12.53
CA THR A 72 4.39 7.87 -12.30
C THR A 72 5.15 7.67 -13.62
N PHE A 73 4.62 6.86 -14.54
CA PHE A 73 5.21 6.67 -15.87
C PHE A 73 5.23 7.97 -16.67
N VAL A 74 4.13 8.73 -16.69
CA VAL A 74 4.06 10.04 -17.34
C VAL A 74 5.11 11.01 -16.75
N LEU A 75 5.25 11.04 -15.42
CA LEU A 75 6.26 11.86 -14.76
C LEU A 75 7.69 11.46 -15.16
N LEU A 76 7.99 10.15 -15.18
CA LEU A 76 9.32 9.61 -15.52
C LEU A 76 9.70 9.81 -16.99
N CYS A 77 8.74 10.03 -17.88
CA CYS A 77 9.01 10.37 -19.28
C CYS A 77 9.57 11.81 -19.44
N VAL A 78 9.32 12.72 -18.49
CA VAL A 78 9.78 14.12 -18.59
C VAL A 78 11.31 14.23 -18.51
N PRO A 79 12.01 13.60 -17.54
CA PRO A 79 13.47 13.60 -17.50
C PRO A 79 14.16 13.05 -18.75
N LEU A 80 13.52 12.13 -19.50
CA LEU A 80 14.10 11.61 -20.75
C LEU A 80 14.27 12.71 -21.81
N ARG A 81 13.43 13.75 -21.77
CA ARG A 81 13.51 14.92 -22.65
C ARG A 81 14.28 16.07 -22.03
N HIS A 82 14.34 16.12 -20.70
CA HIS A 82 14.96 17.18 -19.90
C HIS A 82 15.98 16.56 -18.93
N PRO A 83 17.22 16.26 -19.38
CA PRO A 83 18.15 15.43 -18.60
C PRO A 83 18.55 16.00 -17.23
N HIS A 84 18.50 17.32 -17.05
CA HIS A 84 18.73 17.95 -15.75
C HIS A 84 17.72 17.50 -14.68
N LEU A 85 16.55 17.00 -15.09
CA LEU A 85 15.54 16.48 -14.18
C LEU A 85 15.78 15.03 -13.72
N HIS A 86 16.77 14.32 -14.27
CA HIS A 86 17.09 12.96 -13.82
C HIS A 86 17.45 12.93 -12.33
N TRP A 87 18.13 13.97 -11.84
CA TRP A 87 18.43 14.10 -10.41
C TRP A 87 17.17 14.04 -9.53
N TYR A 88 16.08 14.67 -9.96
CA TYR A 88 14.83 14.65 -9.20
C TYR A 88 14.14 13.29 -9.24
N THR A 89 14.40 12.45 -10.26
CA THR A 89 13.98 11.05 -10.22
C THR A 89 14.61 10.33 -9.03
N CYS A 90 15.87 10.65 -8.69
CA CYS A 90 16.48 10.11 -7.48
C CYS A 90 15.85 10.70 -6.20
N VAL A 91 15.44 11.97 -6.18
CA VAL A 91 14.75 12.53 -5.01
C VAL A 91 13.38 11.87 -4.80
N ASP A 92 12.58 11.74 -5.85
CA ASP A 92 11.28 11.06 -5.77
C ASP A 92 11.45 9.56 -5.48
N GLY A 93 12.47 8.94 -6.06
CA GLY A 93 12.80 7.52 -5.90
C GLY A 93 13.14 7.10 -4.47
N LEU A 94 13.44 8.04 -3.56
CA LEU A 94 13.55 7.76 -2.12
C LEU A 94 12.29 7.13 -1.55
N VAL A 95 11.14 7.28 -2.23
CA VAL A 95 9.87 6.65 -1.86
C VAL A 95 9.98 5.14 -1.78
N GLU A 96 10.91 4.54 -2.53
CA GLU A 96 11.09 3.10 -2.55
C GLU A 96 11.63 2.54 -1.23
N LEU A 97 12.33 3.36 -0.44
CA LEU A 97 12.67 3.00 0.94
C LEU A 97 11.40 2.86 1.80
N ASN A 98 10.42 3.75 1.61
CA ASN A 98 9.12 3.66 2.27
C ASN A 98 8.34 2.42 1.80
N THR A 99 8.35 2.12 0.50
CA THR A 99 7.75 0.91 -0.08
C THR A 99 8.40 -0.36 0.46
N PHE A 100 9.74 -0.38 0.58
CA PHE A 100 10.47 -1.49 1.18
C PHE A 100 10.03 -1.74 2.62
N PHE A 101 9.97 -0.71 3.47
CA PHE A 101 9.49 -0.87 4.86
C PHE A 101 8.04 -1.33 4.93
N LEU A 102 7.19 -0.89 3.98
CA LEU A 102 5.81 -1.33 3.86
C LEU A 102 5.70 -2.83 3.54
N ILE A 103 6.53 -3.34 2.62
CA ILE A 103 6.53 -4.76 2.26
C ILE A 103 7.18 -5.59 3.37
N ALA A 104 8.30 -5.13 3.93
CA ALA A 104 9.00 -5.81 5.01
C ALA A 104 8.11 -5.99 6.26
N ARG A 105 7.32 -4.98 6.65
CA ARG A 105 6.39 -5.16 7.78
C ARG A 105 5.30 -6.21 7.53
N ARG A 106 4.97 -6.52 6.26
CA ARG A 106 3.98 -7.56 5.90
C ARG A 106 4.59 -8.95 5.96
N GLN A 107 5.82 -9.10 5.48
CA GLN A 107 6.48 -10.41 5.34
C GLN A 107 7.12 -10.90 6.64
N TRP A 108 7.63 -10.01 7.50
CA TRP A 108 8.24 -10.44 8.76
C TRP A 108 7.20 -10.70 9.87
N HIS A 109 7.20 -11.94 10.37
CA HIS A 109 6.26 -12.39 11.40
C HIS A 109 6.66 -12.05 12.84
N SER A 110 7.95 -11.79 13.09
CA SER A 110 8.45 -11.42 14.43
C SER A 110 7.84 -10.10 14.91
N ARG A 111 7.37 -10.09 16.17
CA ARG A 111 6.75 -8.90 16.80
C ARG A 111 7.72 -7.72 16.84
N ALA A 112 9.00 -7.97 17.13
CA ALA A 112 10.03 -6.94 17.20
C ALA A 112 10.30 -6.34 15.81
N ALA A 113 10.54 -7.19 14.81
CA ALA A 113 10.77 -6.76 13.43
C ALA A 113 9.59 -5.96 12.87
N ARG A 114 8.35 -6.44 13.07
CA ARG A 114 7.15 -5.73 12.64
C ARG A 114 7.01 -4.35 13.29
N LYS A 115 7.35 -4.22 14.58
CA LYS A 115 7.33 -2.92 15.28
C LYS A 115 8.36 -1.96 14.68
N LEU A 116 9.58 -2.43 14.44
CA LEU A 116 10.65 -1.65 13.83
C LEU A 116 10.26 -1.17 12.43
N PHE A 117 9.88 -2.08 11.53
CA PHE A 117 9.48 -1.71 10.17
C PHE A 117 8.22 -0.85 10.14
N SER A 118 7.30 -1.01 11.08
CA SER A 118 6.14 -0.11 11.20
C SER A 118 6.56 1.30 11.57
N TRP A 119 7.55 1.48 12.46
CA TRP A 119 8.06 2.79 12.84
C TRP A 119 8.81 3.45 11.67
N LEU A 120 9.71 2.70 11.02
CA LEU A 120 10.44 3.16 9.84
C LEU A 120 9.50 3.54 8.69
N TYR A 121 8.48 2.72 8.44
CA TYR A 121 7.43 3.02 7.47
C TYR A 121 6.73 4.34 7.78
N TRP A 122 6.25 4.54 9.01
CA TRP A 122 5.49 5.76 9.32
C TRP A 122 6.36 7.02 9.36
N SER A 123 7.59 6.90 9.86
CA SER A 123 8.57 7.99 9.84
C SER A 123 8.88 8.40 8.39
N SER A 124 9.27 7.45 7.54
CA SER A 124 9.55 7.73 6.12
C SER A 124 8.30 8.22 5.37
N PHE A 125 7.12 7.66 5.65
CA PHE A 125 5.86 8.07 5.01
C PHE A 125 5.58 9.55 5.27
N LEU A 126 5.67 10.01 6.52
CA LEU A 126 5.39 11.40 6.85
C LEU A 126 6.46 12.33 6.26
N THR A 127 7.73 12.03 6.46
CA THR A 127 8.82 12.88 5.97
C THR A 127 8.83 13.00 4.45
N MET A 128 8.73 11.88 3.73
CA MET A 128 8.81 11.88 2.28
C MET A 128 7.49 12.33 1.66
N ARG A 129 6.38 11.65 2.00
CA ARG A 129 5.13 11.83 1.26
C ARG A 129 4.35 13.07 1.67
N MET A 130 4.46 13.52 2.93
CA MET A 130 3.72 14.69 3.43
C MET A 130 4.53 15.97 3.47
N VAL A 131 5.86 15.90 3.37
CA VAL A 131 6.73 17.09 3.38
C VAL A 131 7.52 17.20 2.08
N LEU A 132 8.38 16.22 1.77
CA LEU A 132 9.25 16.29 0.59
C LEU A 132 8.47 16.40 -0.73
N TYR A 133 7.52 15.50 -1.01
CA TYR A 133 6.83 15.51 -2.32
C TYR A 133 5.91 16.71 -2.55
N PRO A 134 5.19 17.23 -1.54
CA PRO A 134 4.51 18.51 -1.68
C PRO A 134 5.47 19.68 -1.97
N LEU A 135 6.67 19.68 -1.37
CA LEU A 135 7.72 20.68 -1.67
C LEU A 135 8.30 20.52 -3.08
N MET A 136 8.30 19.31 -3.64
CA MET A 136 8.74 19.07 -5.02
C MET A 136 7.83 19.73 -6.06
N VAL A 137 6.55 19.96 -5.76
CA VAL A 137 5.61 20.62 -6.71
C VAL A 137 6.07 22.03 -7.12
N PRO A 138 6.30 22.99 -6.19
CA PRO A 138 6.80 24.31 -6.56
C PRO A 138 8.23 24.26 -7.14
N ILE A 139 9.05 23.28 -6.75
CA ILE A 139 10.38 23.08 -7.33
C ILE A 139 10.25 22.71 -8.80
N PHE A 140 9.46 21.68 -9.16
CA PHE A 140 9.21 21.30 -10.55
C PHE A 140 8.61 22.43 -11.38
N LEU A 141 7.70 23.21 -10.81
CA LEU A 141 7.17 24.37 -11.51
C LEU A 141 8.26 25.40 -11.82
N ARG A 142 9.20 25.63 -10.90
CA ARG A 142 10.34 26.53 -11.12
C ARG A 142 11.28 25.98 -12.18
N GLU A 143 11.67 24.71 -12.08
CA GLU A 143 12.59 24.07 -13.03
C GLU A 143 11.99 24.06 -14.45
N MET A 144 10.72 23.67 -14.59
CA MET A 144 10.04 23.67 -15.90
C MET A 144 9.88 25.07 -16.50
N ARG A 145 9.75 26.12 -15.67
CA ARG A 145 9.72 27.52 -16.15
C ARG A 145 11.10 28.03 -16.57
N ALA A 146 12.17 27.47 -16.02
CA ALA A 146 13.54 27.82 -16.40
C ALA A 146 13.93 27.20 -17.76
N VAL A 147 13.19 26.19 -18.23
CA VAL A 147 13.39 25.61 -19.56
C VAL A 147 12.75 26.50 -20.63
N GLU A 148 13.56 27.26 -21.36
CA GLU A 148 13.10 28.24 -22.37
C GLU A 148 12.16 27.67 -23.44
N LYS A 149 12.29 26.38 -23.76
CA LYS A 149 11.53 25.70 -24.82
C LYS A 149 10.54 24.66 -24.31
N ALA A 150 10.27 24.60 -22.99
CA ALA A 150 9.33 23.63 -22.46
C ALA A 150 7.92 23.91 -22.95
N ALA A 151 7.32 22.93 -23.62
CA ALA A 151 5.93 23.06 -24.02
C ALA A 151 5.03 23.00 -22.77
N TRP A 152 3.89 23.70 -22.81
CA TRP A 152 2.96 23.75 -21.67
C TRP A 152 2.50 22.35 -21.21
N TRP A 153 2.39 21.39 -22.14
CA TRP A 153 2.00 20.01 -21.85
C TRP A 153 3.10 19.22 -21.12
N GLU A 154 4.39 19.55 -21.30
CA GLU A 154 5.49 18.95 -20.54
C GLU A 154 5.46 19.44 -19.10
N THR A 155 5.20 20.73 -18.90
CA THR A 155 4.98 21.31 -17.57
C THR A 155 3.76 20.69 -16.89
N LEU A 156 2.67 20.50 -17.61
CA LEU A 156 1.48 19.81 -17.09
C LEU A 156 1.78 18.35 -16.76
N ALA A 157 2.52 17.63 -17.61
CA ALA A 157 2.93 16.26 -17.37
C ALA A 157 3.82 16.14 -16.13
N CYS A 158 4.75 17.08 -15.91
CA CYS A 158 5.65 17.08 -14.76
C CYS A 158 4.91 17.49 -13.47
N VAL A 159 4.42 18.74 -13.41
CA VAL A 159 3.82 19.33 -12.22
C VAL A 159 2.47 18.68 -11.91
N GLY A 160 1.65 18.46 -12.94
CA GLY A 160 0.33 17.83 -12.79
C GLY A 160 0.44 16.39 -12.28
N SER A 161 1.38 15.60 -12.79
CA SER A 161 1.61 14.25 -12.25
C SER A 161 2.05 14.31 -10.80
N GLN A 162 2.98 15.20 -10.43
CA GLN A 162 3.41 15.32 -9.03
C GLN A 162 2.26 15.74 -8.08
N VAL A 163 1.38 16.64 -8.52
CA VAL A 163 0.18 17.03 -7.75
C VAL A 163 -0.75 15.82 -7.56
N ILE A 164 -0.98 15.03 -8.60
CA ILE A 164 -1.82 13.83 -8.53
C ILE A 164 -1.19 12.79 -7.58
N LEU A 165 0.13 12.59 -7.64
CA LEU A 165 0.88 11.70 -6.74
C LEU A 165 0.77 12.15 -5.28
N CYS A 166 0.87 13.45 -5.01
CA CYS A 166 0.58 14.01 -3.69
C CYS A 166 -0.87 13.73 -3.25
N GLY A 167 -1.84 13.85 -4.16
CA GLY A 167 -3.23 13.46 -3.91
C GLY A 167 -3.37 11.99 -3.49
N PHE A 168 -2.70 11.07 -4.20
CA PHE A 168 -2.65 9.66 -3.81
C PHE A 168 -2.09 9.48 -2.39
N ASN A 169 -1.02 10.20 -2.03
CA ASN A 169 -0.44 10.12 -0.69
C ASN A 169 -1.42 10.52 0.41
N VAL A 170 -2.19 11.59 0.20
CA VAL A 170 -3.23 12.05 1.14
C VAL A 170 -4.35 11.02 1.26
N VAL A 171 -4.80 10.43 0.15
CA VAL A 171 -5.82 9.37 0.17
C VAL A 171 -5.32 8.15 0.94
N LEU A 172 -4.08 7.71 0.71
CA LEU A 172 -3.48 6.59 1.44
C LEU A 172 -3.37 6.86 2.96
N LEU A 173 -3.04 8.09 3.33
CA LEU A 173 -3.03 8.51 4.74
C LEU A 173 -4.43 8.44 5.34
N ALA A 174 -5.43 9.00 4.66
CA ALA A 174 -6.83 8.99 5.12
C ALA A 174 -7.34 7.57 5.32
N LEU A 175 -7.11 6.68 4.34
CA LEU A 175 -7.48 5.25 4.44
C LEU A 175 -6.77 4.56 5.61
N SER A 176 -5.50 4.86 5.84
CA SER A 176 -4.74 4.30 6.94
C SER A 176 -5.29 4.75 8.30
N ILE A 177 -5.64 6.02 8.45
CA ILE A 177 -6.26 6.58 9.67
C ILE A 177 -7.64 5.96 9.90
N MET A 178 -8.47 5.86 8.87
CA MET A 178 -9.80 5.24 8.96
C MET A 178 -9.71 3.78 9.40
N ASN A 179 -8.78 3.01 8.81
CA ASN A 179 -8.56 1.62 9.18
C ASN A 179 -8.02 1.47 10.61
N TRP A 180 -7.16 2.39 11.06
CA TRP A 180 -6.68 2.40 12.44
C TRP A 180 -7.81 2.68 13.44
N ARG A 181 -8.66 3.69 13.17
CA ARG A 181 -9.84 4.01 13.99
C ARG A 181 -10.80 2.83 14.09
N LYS A 182 -11.09 2.15 12.97
CA LYS A 182 -11.95 0.95 12.93
C LYS A 182 -11.40 -0.21 13.78
N ARG A 183 -10.08 -0.39 13.84
CA ARG A 183 -9.47 -1.44 14.69
C ARG A 183 -9.61 -1.10 16.16
N ARG A 184 -9.34 0.16 16.54
CA ARG A 184 -9.46 0.62 17.93
C ARG A 184 -10.88 0.44 18.46
N THR A 185 -11.90 0.88 17.72
CA THR A 185 -13.30 0.69 18.15
C THR A 185 -13.70 -0.77 18.29
N ARG A 186 -13.16 -1.66 17.44
CA ARG A 186 -13.41 -3.11 17.56
C ARG A 186 -12.76 -3.70 18.81
N ASP A 187 -11.55 -3.26 19.14
CA ASP A 187 -10.83 -3.75 20.32
C ASP A 187 -11.48 -3.22 21.61
N ASP A 188 -11.90 -1.95 21.63
CA ASP A 188 -12.67 -1.36 22.74
C ASP A 188 -13.98 -2.12 23.00
N ARG A 189 -14.72 -2.48 21.93
CA ARG A 189 -15.94 -3.31 22.04
C ARG A 189 -15.66 -4.71 22.60
N LYS A 190 -14.55 -5.33 22.19
CA LYS A 190 -14.14 -6.65 22.72
C LYS A 190 -13.77 -6.57 24.21
N HIS A 191 -13.05 -5.53 24.62
CA HIS A 191 -12.72 -5.31 26.02
C HIS A 191 -13.97 -5.02 26.88
N ALA A 192 -14.92 -4.23 26.36
CA ALA A 192 -16.20 -3.99 27.02
C ALA A 192 -17.04 -5.27 27.18
N ALA A 193 -17.11 -6.13 26.15
CA ALA A 193 -17.81 -7.42 26.21
C ALA A 193 -17.12 -8.45 27.12
N ALA A 194 -15.79 -8.39 27.26
CA ALA A 194 -15.03 -9.27 28.14
C ALA A 194 -15.06 -8.85 29.61
N SER A 195 -15.47 -7.61 29.91
CA SER A 195 -15.61 -7.08 31.27
C SER A 195 -16.69 -7.85 32.06
N PRO A 196 -16.52 -8.07 33.38
CA PRO A 196 -17.51 -8.74 34.23
C PRO A 196 -18.93 -8.13 34.14
N GLN A 197 -19.03 -6.81 33.98
CA GLN A 197 -20.31 -6.10 33.80
C GLN A 197 -20.95 -6.38 32.43
N GLY A 198 -20.14 -6.56 31.38
CA GLY A 198 -20.62 -6.93 30.04
C GLY A 198 -21.16 -8.35 29.97
N LYS A 199 -20.63 -9.27 30.78
CA LYS A 199 -21.16 -10.64 30.93
C LYS A 199 -22.48 -10.69 31.70
N ALA A 200 -22.68 -9.81 32.68
CA ALA A 200 -23.92 -9.75 33.46
C ALA A 200 -25.11 -9.19 32.65
N ALA A 201 -24.87 -8.30 31.68
CA ALA A 201 -25.91 -7.74 30.80
C ALA A 201 -26.45 -8.72 29.74
N TYR A 202 -25.85 -9.91 29.60
CA TYR A 202 -26.23 -10.94 28.61
C TYR A 202 -26.74 -12.24 29.26
N LEU A 203 -27.03 -12.22 30.56
CA LEU A 203 -27.79 -13.29 31.20
C LEU A 203 -29.27 -13.01 30.94
N PRO A 204 -30.00 -13.86 30.20
CA PRO A 204 -31.44 -13.74 30.12
C PRO A 204 -31.97 -13.89 31.55
N THR A 205 -32.72 -12.89 32.00
CA THR A 205 -33.49 -12.98 33.23
C THR A 205 -34.47 -14.13 33.07
N SER A 206 -34.11 -15.30 33.60
CA SER A 206 -34.98 -16.45 33.69
C SER A 206 -36.06 -16.15 34.73
N HIS A 207 -37.11 -15.46 34.32
CA HIS A 207 -38.36 -15.49 35.06
C HIS A 207 -39.00 -16.87 34.86
N GLY A 208 -39.26 -17.52 36.00
CA GLY A 208 -39.83 -18.86 36.08
C GLY A 208 -41.26 -18.94 35.54
N GLY A 209 -41.63 -20.16 35.16
CA GLY A 209 -42.97 -20.51 34.72
C GLY A 209 -43.10 -22.02 34.53
N SER A 210 -43.85 -22.63 35.44
CA SER A 210 -44.05 -24.07 35.68
C SER A 210 -44.70 -24.87 34.53
N THR A 211 -44.29 -26.14 34.43
CA THR A 211 -45.08 -27.36 34.08
C THR A 211 -46.16 -27.32 32.99
N ALA A 212 -45.97 -28.10 31.91
CA ALA A 212 -46.98 -29.05 31.44
C ALA A 212 -46.40 -30.08 30.44
N THR A 213 -46.63 -31.33 30.79
CA THR A 213 -46.65 -32.57 30.00
C THR A 213 -47.12 -32.49 28.54
N GLY A 214 -46.53 -33.30 27.65
CA GLY A 214 -47.27 -33.90 26.53
C GLY A 214 -46.54 -34.10 25.19
N LEU A 215 -46.49 -35.36 24.76
CA LEU A 215 -46.41 -35.86 23.37
C LEU A 215 -45.08 -35.79 22.58
N LYS A 216 -44.32 -36.88 22.71
CA LYS A 216 -44.13 -37.92 21.67
C LYS A 216 -44.40 -37.50 20.20
N ARG A 217 -43.33 -37.34 19.41
CA ARG A 217 -43.34 -37.76 18.00
C ARG A 217 -41.95 -38.23 17.54
N ARG A 218 -42.01 -39.24 16.69
CA ARG A 218 -41.00 -40.21 16.28
C ARG A 218 -40.76 -40.00 14.79
N GLY A 219 -39.52 -40.23 14.33
CA GLY A 219 -39.15 -40.30 12.91
C GLY A 219 -38.60 -38.98 12.37
N THR A 220 -37.56 -38.93 11.54
CA THR A 220 -36.92 -39.96 10.71
C THR A 220 -35.55 -39.49 10.27
N ASP A 221 -34.73 -40.47 9.91
CA ASP A 221 -33.39 -40.45 9.31
C ASP A 221 -33.18 -39.53 8.10
N THR A 222 -31.91 -39.53 7.65
CA THR A 222 -31.30 -39.03 6.40
C THR A 222 -30.75 -37.60 6.50
N GLY A 223 -29.49 -37.31 6.19
CA GLY A 223 -28.41 -38.11 5.63
C GLY A 223 -27.29 -37.17 5.16
N ALA A 224 -26.10 -37.76 5.01
CA ALA A 224 -25.00 -37.30 4.15
C ALA A 224 -24.29 -35.97 4.47
N SER A 225 -23.19 -36.14 5.21
CA SER A 225 -21.87 -35.56 4.93
C SER A 225 -21.59 -35.31 3.43
N LEU A 226 -21.16 -34.10 3.09
CA LEU A 226 -20.36 -33.84 1.89
C LEU A 226 -19.25 -32.84 2.22
N THR A 227 -18.11 -33.42 2.57
CA THR A 227 -16.77 -32.87 2.42
C THR A 227 -16.50 -32.55 0.93
N LEU A 228 -16.06 -31.34 0.64
CA LEU A 228 -15.48 -30.98 -0.66
C LEU A 228 -14.07 -30.44 -0.43
N GLU A 229 -13.12 -31.37 -0.52
CA GLU A 229 -11.74 -31.08 -0.88
C GLU A 229 -11.71 -30.52 -2.31
N ALA A 230 -10.94 -29.46 -2.55
CA ALA A 230 -10.43 -29.14 -3.87
C ALA A 230 -8.98 -28.65 -3.72
N ARG A 231 -8.06 -29.57 -4.02
CA ARG A 231 -6.64 -29.32 -4.32
C ARG A 231 -6.47 -28.95 -5.81
N SER A 232 -5.35 -28.29 -6.10
CA SER A 232 -4.67 -28.07 -7.41
C SER A 232 -5.39 -27.17 -8.43
N ALA A 233 -4.74 -26.20 -9.07
CA ALA A 233 -3.32 -26.05 -9.44
C ALA A 233 -2.73 -24.67 -9.09
#